data_AF-A0A7H4PJB1-F1
#
_entry.id   AF-A0A7H4PJB1-F1
#
_cell.length_a   1.000
_cell.length_b   1.000
_cell.length_c   1.000
_cell.angle_alpha   90.00
_cell.angle_beta   90.00
_cell.angle_gamma   90.00
#
_symmetry.space_group_name_H-M   'P 1'
#
loop_
_entity.id
_entity.type
_entity.pdbx_description
1 polymer ?
#
loop_
_entity_poly.entity_id
_entity_poly.type
_entity_poly.pdbx_seq_one_letter_code
_entity_poly.pdbx_strand_id
1 'polypeptide(L)'
;MGAACELANIHLPGMAHIGQLRDRLEHRLLASVPSVMVMGGSQPRVPGTANLAFEFIEGEAILLLLNQAGIAASSGSACTSGSLEPSHVMRAMNIPYTAAHGTIRFSLSRYTREKEIDYVVTALPPIIDRLRALSPYWHNGKPRPADAVFTPVYG
;
A
#
# COMPACT_ATOMS: atom_id res chain seq x y z
N MET A 1 12.37 30.73 4.48
CA MET A 1 12.11 29.77 3.37
C MET A 1 12.98 30.12 2.15
N GLY A 2 14.31 30.18 2.27
CA GLY A 2 15.20 30.76 1.23
C GLY A 2 15.81 29.73 0.27
N ALA A 3 16.86 29.03 0.66
CA ALA A 3 17.58 28.12 -0.24
C ALA A 3 16.84 26.81 -0.58
N ALA A 4 16.02 26.28 0.35
CA ALA A 4 15.29 25.03 0.12
C ALA A 4 14.13 25.19 -0.88
N CYS A 5 13.48 26.36 -0.92
CA CYS A 5 12.45 26.67 -1.91
C CYS A 5 13.05 26.93 -3.30
N GLU A 6 14.24 27.54 -3.37
CA GLU A 6 14.95 27.75 -4.65
C GLU A 6 15.41 26.42 -5.27
N LEU A 7 15.99 25.52 -4.47
CA LEU A 7 16.34 24.17 -4.94
C LEU A 7 15.11 23.34 -5.32
N ALA A 8 13.99 23.52 -4.62
CA ALA A 8 12.73 22.89 -5.00
C ALA A 8 12.26 23.37 -6.38
N ASN A 9 12.36 24.66 -6.68
CA ASN A 9 12.01 25.24 -8.00
C ASN A 9 12.91 24.72 -9.14
N ILE A 10 14.19 24.45 -8.87
CA ILE A 10 15.12 23.89 -9.86
C ILE A 10 14.76 22.43 -10.20
N HIS A 11 14.27 21.66 -9.22
CA HIS A 11 13.92 20.25 -9.39
C HIS A 11 12.42 19.99 -9.69
N LEU A 12 11.60 21.04 -9.71
CA LEU A 12 10.19 20.99 -10.08
C LEU A 12 9.91 20.30 -11.44
N PRO A 13 10.73 20.46 -12.50
CA PRO A 13 10.50 19.78 -13.78
C PRO A 13 10.52 18.25 -13.68
N GLY A 14 11.32 17.69 -12.77
CA GLY A 14 11.38 16.25 -12.51
C GLY A 14 10.18 15.71 -11.71
N MET A 15 9.47 16.58 -10.99
CA MET A 15 8.31 16.19 -10.18
C MET A 15 7.13 15.73 -11.03
N ALA A 16 6.94 16.32 -12.22
CA ALA A 16 5.87 15.90 -13.14
C ALA A 16 6.08 14.46 -13.63
N HIS A 17 7.32 14.10 -13.98
CA HIS A 17 7.66 12.74 -14.40
C HIS A 17 7.48 11.73 -13.26
N ILE A 18 7.92 12.08 -12.04
CA ILE A 18 7.72 11.21 -10.86
C ILE A 18 6.22 11.00 -10.59
N GLY A 19 5.41 12.05 -10.71
CA GLY A 19 3.95 11.95 -10.58
C GLY A 19 3.33 11.00 -11.60
N GLN A 20 3.77 11.06 -12.87
CA GLN A 20 3.31 10.13 -13.90
C GLN A 20 3.69 8.68 -13.59
N LEU A 21 4.91 8.43 -13.10
CA LEU A 21 5.34 7.09 -12.68
C LEU A 21 4.53 6.57 -11.49
N ARG A 22 4.24 7.43 -10.51
CA ARG A 22 3.36 7.12 -9.37
C ARG A 22 1.96 6.76 -9.87
N ASP A 23 1.37 7.59 -10.72
CA ASP A 23 0.01 7.37 -11.23
C ASP A 23 -0.06 6.09 -12.06
N ARG A 24 0.97 5.77 -12.84
CA ARG A 24 1.08 4.50 -13.55
C ARG A 24 1.14 3.31 -12.59
N LEU A 25 1.97 3.38 -11.55
CA LEU A 25 2.07 2.32 -10.54
C LEU A 25 0.69 2.07 -9.90
N GLU A 26 0.02 3.13 -9.45
CA GLU A 26 -1.28 3.03 -8.79
C GLU A 26 -2.36 2.47 -9.72
N HIS A 27 -2.52 2.99 -10.94
CA HIS A 27 -3.52 2.49 -11.88
C HIS A 27 -3.31 1.02 -12.23
N ARG A 28 -2.06 0.61 -12.44
CA ARG A 28 -1.75 -0.78 -12.80
C ARG A 28 -1.99 -1.73 -11.64
N LEU A 29 -1.68 -1.33 -10.40
CA LEU A 29 -1.96 -2.13 -9.22
C LEU A 29 -3.46 -2.21 -8.91
N LEU A 30 -4.19 -1.10 -9.03
CA LEU A 30 -5.65 -1.07 -8.89
C LEU A 30 -6.35 -1.98 -9.90
N ALA A 31 -5.84 -2.04 -11.13
CA ALA A 31 -6.39 -2.92 -12.17
C ALA A 31 -6.04 -4.40 -11.97
N SER A 32 -4.91 -4.71 -11.33
CA SER A 32 -4.39 -6.07 -11.22
C SER A 32 -4.75 -6.76 -9.91
N VAL A 33 -4.98 -6.00 -8.84
CA VAL A 33 -5.19 -6.53 -7.49
C VAL A 33 -6.60 -6.15 -7.01
N PRO A 34 -7.49 -7.11 -6.71
CA PRO A 34 -8.80 -6.80 -6.15
C PRO A 34 -8.68 -6.26 -4.72
N SER A 35 -9.70 -5.54 -4.22
CA SER A 35 -9.72 -5.03 -2.83
C SER A 35 -8.45 -4.28 -2.43
N VAL A 36 -8.05 -3.31 -3.26
CA VAL A 36 -6.97 -2.36 -3.00
C VAL A 36 -7.50 -0.93 -3.11
N MET A 37 -7.07 -0.06 -2.21
CA MET A 37 -7.47 1.35 -2.21
C MET A 37 -6.25 2.26 -2.17
N VAL A 38 -6.32 3.39 -2.89
CA VAL A 38 -5.31 4.45 -2.81
C VAL A 38 -5.68 5.41 -1.71
N MET A 39 -4.80 5.54 -0.72
CA MET A 39 -4.98 6.43 0.41
C MET A 39 -4.72 7.88 -0.01
N GLY A 40 -5.75 8.73 0.12
CA GLY A 40 -5.64 10.16 -0.24
C GLY A 40 -5.60 10.43 -1.75
N GLY A 41 -6.07 9.50 -2.59
CA GLY A 41 -6.00 9.62 -4.06
C GLY A 41 -6.72 10.84 -4.64
N SER A 42 -7.77 11.34 -3.99
CA SER A 42 -8.54 12.52 -4.42
C SER A 42 -8.01 13.86 -3.89
N GLN A 43 -6.94 13.86 -3.08
CA GLN A 43 -6.42 15.05 -2.41
C GLN A 43 -5.07 15.49 -2.99
N PRO A 44 -4.70 16.79 -2.85
CA PRO A 44 -3.36 17.26 -3.16
C PRO A 44 -2.31 16.47 -2.38
N ARG A 45 -1.39 15.82 -3.10
CA ARG A 45 -0.40 14.90 -2.51
C ARG A 45 0.95 15.02 -3.20
N VAL A 46 2.00 14.63 -2.47
CA VAL A 46 3.37 14.67 -2.97
C VAL A 46 3.52 13.74 -4.19
N PRO A 47 4.10 14.21 -5.32
CA PRO A 47 4.20 13.42 -6.56
C PRO A 47 4.88 12.06 -6.42
N GLY A 48 5.85 11.94 -5.51
CA GLY A 48 6.64 10.72 -5.32
C GLY A 48 6.03 9.68 -4.38
N THR A 49 4.88 9.93 -3.76
CA THR A 49 4.36 9.02 -2.74
C THR A 49 3.08 8.34 -3.24
N ALA A 50 3.14 7.01 -3.40
CA ALA A 50 1.98 6.16 -3.56
C ALA A 50 1.71 5.42 -2.25
N ASN A 51 0.52 5.57 -1.68
CA ASN A 51 0.11 4.88 -0.46
C ASN A 51 -1.11 4.02 -0.77
N LEU A 52 -0.94 2.71 -0.72
CA LEU A 52 -1.91 1.71 -1.15
C LEU A 52 -2.26 0.83 0.05
N ALA A 53 -3.55 0.67 0.34
CA ALA A 53 -4.01 -0.26 1.34
C ALA A 53 -4.59 -1.51 0.67
N PHE A 54 -3.98 -2.65 0.97
CA PHE A 54 -4.40 -3.96 0.51
C PHE A 54 -5.23 -4.62 1.59
N GLU A 55 -6.50 -4.90 1.30
CA GLU A 55 -7.37 -5.46 2.32
C GLU A 55 -7.08 -6.95 2.59
N PHE A 56 -7.37 -7.37 3.83
CA PHE A 56 -7.34 -8.76 4.32
C PHE A 56 -5.95 -9.39 4.46
N ILE A 57 -4.90 -8.57 4.50
CA ILE A 57 -3.51 -8.99 4.69
C ILE A 57 -2.74 -7.97 5.54
N GLU A 58 -1.70 -8.43 6.24
CA GLU A 58 -0.83 -7.58 7.06
C GLU A 58 0.29 -6.96 6.22
N GLY A 59 0.58 -5.68 6.44
CA GLY A 59 1.60 -4.92 5.71
C GLY A 59 3.01 -5.49 5.90
N GLU A 60 3.36 -5.95 7.10
CA GLU A 60 4.66 -6.53 7.42
C GLU A 60 4.96 -7.78 6.57
N ALA A 61 3.95 -8.62 6.31
CA ALA A 61 4.10 -9.79 5.47
C ALA A 61 4.35 -9.42 4.00
N ILE A 62 3.68 -8.37 3.50
CA ILE A 62 3.90 -7.85 2.16
C ILE A 62 5.34 -7.29 2.06
N LEU A 63 5.78 -6.51 3.03
CA LEU A 63 7.13 -5.94 3.05
C LEU A 63 8.22 -7.00 3.07
N LEU A 64 8.03 -8.08 3.83
CA LEU A 64 8.97 -9.19 3.88
C LEU A 64 9.15 -9.84 2.51
N LEU A 65 8.05 -10.11 1.80
CA LEU A 65 8.09 -10.73 0.47
C LEU A 65 8.59 -9.76 -0.61
N LEU A 66 8.25 -8.47 -0.51
CA LEU A 66 8.81 -7.43 -1.37
C LEU A 66 10.33 -7.33 -1.20
N ASN A 67 10.83 -7.38 0.03
CA ASN A 67 12.26 -7.35 0.31
C ASN A 67 12.99 -8.57 -0.29
N GLN A 68 12.39 -9.76 -0.20
CA GLN A 68 12.91 -10.97 -0.86
C GLN A 68 12.95 -10.83 -2.39
N ALA A 69 12.00 -10.10 -2.97
CA ALA A 69 11.97 -9.77 -4.40
C ALA A 69 12.90 -8.59 -4.77
N GLY A 70 13.66 -8.04 -3.82
CA GLY A 70 14.57 -6.91 -4.03
C GLY A 70 13.87 -5.55 -4.16
N ILE A 71 12.61 -5.45 -3.71
CA ILE A 71 11.79 -4.23 -3.77
C ILE A 71 11.73 -3.59 -2.39
N ALA A 72 12.22 -2.36 -2.29
CA ALA A 72 12.13 -1.57 -1.06
C ALA A 72 10.81 -0.79 -1.00
N ALA A 73 10.06 -0.97 0.08
CA ALA A 73 8.86 -0.22 0.40
C ALA A 73 8.78 0.01 1.91
N SER A 74 7.82 0.81 2.37
CA SER A 74 7.60 1.06 3.80
C SER A 74 6.17 0.73 4.20
N SER A 75 5.98 0.33 5.46
CA SER A 75 4.62 0.20 5.98
C SER A 75 4.03 1.60 6.16
N GLY A 76 2.81 1.79 5.66
CA GLY A 76 1.98 2.94 5.99
C GLY A 76 1.00 2.66 7.13
N SER A 77 0.99 1.44 7.68
CA SER A 77 0.22 1.13 8.89
C SER A 77 0.83 1.90 10.06
N ALA A 78 0.05 2.78 10.69
CA ALA A 78 0.47 3.55 11.85
C ALA A 78 0.53 2.69 13.14
N CYS A 79 0.64 1.37 13.01
CA CYS A 79 0.38 0.41 14.08
C CYS A 79 1.68 -0.18 14.65
N THR A 80 2.59 0.68 15.15
CA THR A 80 3.60 0.27 16.14
C THR A 80 3.12 0.63 17.55
N SER A 81 1.93 0.14 17.89
CA SER A 81 1.42 0.05 19.25
C SER A 81 1.02 -1.40 19.39
N GLY A 82 1.68 -2.19 20.25
CA GLY A 82 1.44 -3.63 20.42
C GLY A 82 0.05 -4.01 20.97
N SER A 83 -1.00 -3.29 20.58
CA SER A 83 -2.39 -3.51 20.91
C SER A 83 -3.15 -3.80 19.61
N LEU A 84 -4.04 -4.80 19.64
CA LEU A 84 -4.96 -5.14 18.54
C LEU A 84 -5.91 -3.99 18.16
N GLU A 85 -5.96 -2.91 18.95
CA GLU A 85 -6.86 -1.80 18.70
C GLU A 85 -6.28 -0.77 17.71
N PRO A 86 -7.08 -0.34 16.70
CA PRO A 86 -6.65 0.66 15.73
C PRO A 86 -6.43 2.02 16.42
N SER A 87 -5.39 2.74 16.01
CA SER A 87 -5.09 4.05 16.59
C SER A 87 -6.27 5.03 16.45
N HIS A 88 -6.42 5.92 17.44
CA HIS A 88 -7.51 6.90 17.49
C HIS A 88 -7.59 7.78 16.22
N VAL A 89 -6.45 8.00 15.55
CA VAL A 89 -6.33 8.75 14.29
C VAL A 89 -6.92 7.98 13.11
N MET A 90 -6.70 6.65 13.02
CA MET A 90 -7.24 5.84 11.92
C MET A 90 -8.76 5.67 12.01
N ARG A 91 -9.31 5.58 13.23
CA ARG A 91 -10.76 5.62 13.47
C ARG A 91 -11.37 6.95 13.02
N ALA A 92 -10.70 8.07 13.31
CA ALA A 92 -11.14 9.40 12.88
C ALA A 92 -11.07 9.61 11.36
N MET A 93 -10.15 8.93 10.66
CA MET A 93 -10.04 8.97 9.19
C MET A 93 -11.05 8.07 8.46
N ASN A 94 -11.93 7.36 9.19
CA ASN A 94 -12.97 6.48 8.65
C ASN A 94 -12.42 5.41 7.69
N ILE A 95 -11.19 4.93 7.93
CA ILE A 95 -10.55 3.90 7.13
C ILE A 95 -11.05 2.53 7.63
N PRO A 96 -11.51 1.63 6.74
CA PRO A 96 -11.90 0.28 7.13
C PRO A 96 -10.77 -0.43 7.88
N TYR A 97 -11.09 -1.10 8.99
CA TYR A 97 -10.10 -1.86 9.77
C TYR A 97 -9.37 -2.90 8.90
N THR A 98 -10.09 -3.51 7.95
CA THR A 98 -9.55 -4.46 6.97
C THR A 98 -8.47 -3.88 6.06
N ALA A 99 -8.45 -2.56 5.85
CA ALA A 99 -7.48 -1.82 5.04
C ALA A 99 -6.34 -1.23 5.87
N ALA A 100 -6.57 -0.98 7.16
CA ALA A 100 -5.61 -0.31 8.04
C ALA A 100 -4.28 -1.05 8.19
N HIS A 101 -4.33 -2.38 8.22
CA HIS A 101 -3.18 -3.24 8.48
C HIS A 101 -2.32 -3.52 7.24
N GLY A 102 -2.92 -3.59 6.07
CA GLY A 102 -2.25 -3.89 4.80
C GLY A 102 -1.76 -2.66 4.03
N THR A 103 -1.44 -1.56 4.72
CA THR A 103 -1.04 -0.32 4.05
C THR A 103 0.45 -0.31 3.71
N ILE A 104 0.77 -0.15 2.42
CA ILE A 104 2.13 -0.05 1.90
C ILE A 104 2.33 1.30 1.20
N ARG A 105 3.44 1.95 1.55
CA ARG A 105 3.89 3.20 0.96
C ARG A 105 5.12 2.97 0.10
N PHE A 106 5.00 3.32 -1.18
CA PHE A 106 6.08 3.43 -2.14
C PHE A 106 6.52 4.89 -2.27
N SER A 107 7.82 5.12 -2.12
CA SER A 107 8.45 6.43 -2.26
C SER A 107 9.33 6.44 -3.51
N LEU A 108 8.84 7.05 -4.58
CA LEU A 108 9.53 7.22 -5.84
C LEU A 108 10.47 8.42 -5.78
N SER A 109 11.56 8.32 -6.52
CA SER A 109 12.55 9.40 -6.64
C SER A 109 12.81 9.73 -8.10
N ARG A 110 13.58 10.80 -8.35
CA ARG A 110 14.05 11.14 -9.71
C ARG A 110 14.88 10.04 -10.37
N TYR A 111 15.36 9.06 -9.60
CA TYR A 111 16.14 7.93 -10.10
C TYR A 111 15.28 6.71 -10.43
N THR A 112 14.01 6.73 -10.05
CA THR A 112 13.07 5.65 -10.33
C THR A 112 12.82 5.57 -11.84
N ARG A 113 12.89 4.36 -12.39
CA ARG A 113 12.72 4.10 -13.82
C ARG A 113 11.42 3.35 -14.09
N GLU A 114 10.89 3.54 -15.29
CA GLU A 114 9.66 2.86 -15.75
C GLU A 114 9.75 1.33 -15.63
N LYS A 115 10.92 0.75 -15.97
CA LYS A 115 11.16 -0.69 -15.81
C LYS A 115 11.05 -1.19 -14.36
N GLU A 116 11.38 -0.33 -13.39
CA GLU A 116 11.28 -0.67 -11.96
C GLU A 116 9.81 -0.65 -11.54
N ILE A 117 9.01 0.27 -12.09
CA ILE A 117 7.55 0.27 -11.91
C ILE A 117 6.93 -0.99 -12.50
N ASP A 118 7.30 -1.37 -13.73
CA ASP A 118 6.76 -2.57 -14.38
C ASP A 118 7.16 -3.86 -13.63
N TYR A 119 8.37 -3.89 -13.06
CA TYR A 119 8.80 -4.98 -12.18
C TYR A 119 7.93 -5.08 -10.92
N VAL A 120 7.66 -3.96 -10.23
CA VAL A 120 6.78 -3.95 -9.05
C VAL A 120 5.36 -4.39 -9.42
N VAL A 121 4.81 -3.90 -10.55
CA VAL A 121 3.48 -4.27 -11.05
C VAL A 121 3.39 -5.77 -11.37
N THR A 122 4.49 -6.40 -11.76
CA THR A 122 4.53 -7.84 -12.07
C THR A 122 4.75 -8.69 -10.81
N ALA A 123 5.58 -8.23 -9.88
CA ALA A 123 5.97 -8.98 -8.69
C ALA A 123 4.93 -8.90 -7.56
N LEU A 124 4.24 -7.77 -7.41
CA LEU A 124 3.35 -7.53 -6.28
C LEU A 124 2.06 -8.38 -6.32
N PRO A 125 1.30 -8.48 -7.44
CA PRO A 125 0.07 -9.28 -7.47
C PRO A 125 0.23 -10.74 -7.00
N PRO A 126 1.22 -11.53 -7.46
CA PRO A 126 1.37 -12.91 -6.97
C PRO A 126 1.78 -12.98 -5.49
N ILE A 127 2.49 -11.98 -4.97
CA ILE A 127 2.78 -11.86 -3.53
C ILE A 127 1.48 -11.66 -2.76
N ILE A 128 0.62 -10.74 -3.21
CA ILE A 128 -0.67 -10.45 -2.58
C ILE A 128 -1.56 -11.70 -2.61
N ASP A 129 -1.68 -12.38 -3.75
CA ASP A 129 -2.50 -13.58 -3.89
C ASP A 129 -2.04 -14.71 -2.97
N ARG A 130 -0.72 -14.91 -2.86
CA ARG A 130 -0.14 -15.90 -1.95
C ARG A 130 -0.48 -15.60 -0.48
N LEU A 131 -0.36 -14.34 -0.06
CA LEU A 131 -0.69 -13.93 1.31
C LEU A 131 -2.19 -14.04 1.58
N ARG A 132 -3.02 -13.69 0.60
CA ARG A 132 -4.47 -13.80 0.69
C ARG A 132 -4.95 -15.25 0.76
N ALA A 133 -4.29 -16.18 0.08
CA ALA A 133 -4.60 -17.61 0.20
C ALA A 133 -4.39 -18.16 1.63
N LEU A 134 -3.54 -17.50 2.43
CA LEU A 134 -3.28 -17.86 3.84
C LEU A 134 -4.16 -17.09 4.83
N SER A 135 -4.89 -16.06 4.37
CA SER A 135 -5.70 -15.21 5.24
C SER A 135 -7.05 -15.86 5.56
N PRO A 136 -7.45 -15.94 6.84
CA PRO A 136 -8.75 -16.50 7.23
C PRO A 136 -9.94 -15.63 6.80
N TYR A 137 -9.68 -14.37 6.43
CA TYR A 137 -10.65 -13.37 6.01
C TYR A 137 -10.85 -13.30 4.48
N TRP A 138 -10.11 -14.10 3.72
CA TRP A 138 -10.18 -14.14 2.25
C TRP A 138 -10.56 -15.53 1.76
N HIS A 139 -11.55 -15.63 0.87
CA HIS A 139 -11.97 -16.92 0.31
C HIS A 139 -12.39 -16.79 -1.16
N ASN A 140 -11.84 -17.65 -2.03
CA ASN A 140 -12.16 -17.71 -3.47
C ASN A 140 -12.16 -16.35 -4.18
N GLY A 141 -11.17 -15.51 -3.90
CA GLY A 141 -11.01 -14.20 -4.57
C GLY A 141 -12.00 -13.13 -4.11
N LYS A 142 -12.73 -13.36 -3.01
CA LYS A 142 -13.65 -12.40 -2.40
C LYS A 142 -13.39 -12.26 -0.90
N PRO A 143 -13.72 -11.11 -0.30
CA PRO A 143 -13.83 -10.96 1.14
C PRO A 143 -14.75 -12.03 1.72
N ARG A 144 -14.36 -12.67 2.82
CA ARG A 144 -15.28 -13.54 3.56
C ARG A 144 -16.37 -12.64 4.18
N PRO A 145 -17.67 -12.99 4.07
CA PRO A 145 -18.72 -12.22 4.71
C PRO A 145 -18.49 -12.19 6.23
N ALA A 146 -18.68 -11.00 6.83
CA ALA A 146 -18.41 -10.72 8.25
C ALA A 146 -19.21 -11.59 9.23
N ASP A 147 -20.24 -12.31 8.75
CA ASP A 147 -21.16 -13.10 9.57
C ASP A 147 -20.69 -14.54 9.85
N ALA A 148 -19.51 -14.94 9.38
CA ALA A 148 -18.93 -16.23 9.75
C ALA A 148 -18.34 -16.15 11.17
N VAL A 149 -19.20 -16.29 12.17
CA VAL A 149 -18.84 -16.40 13.59
C VAL A 149 -17.70 -17.41 13.74
N PHE A 150 -16.52 -16.91 14.15
CA PHE A 150 -15.42 -17.75 14.55
C PHE A 150 -15.86 -18.56 15.76
N THR A 151 -16.15 -19.84 15.55
CA THR A 151 -16.51 -20.82 16.58
C THR A 151 -15.28 -21.71 16.80
N PRO A 152 -14.38 -21.35 17.73
CA PRO A 152 -13.25 -22.22 18.03
C PRO A 152 -13.80 -23.50 18.67
N VAL A 153 -13.59 -24.64 18.00
CA VAL A 153 -13.85 -25.95 18.58
C VAL A 153 -12.64 -26.30 19.42
N TYR A 154 -12.68 -25.94 20.71
CA TYR A 154 -11.74 -26.52 21.67
C TYR A 154 -12.23 -27.94 21.94
N GLY A 155 -11.52 -28.92 21.37
CA GLY A 155 -11.63 -30.33 21.73
C GLY A 155 -10.91 -30.63 23.04
#